data_AF-A0A945L3U4-F1
#
_entry.id   AF-A0A945L3U4-F1
#
_cell.length_a   1.000
_cell.length_b   1.000
_cell.length_c   1.000
_cell.angle_alpha   90.00
_cell.angle_beta   90.00
_cell.angle_gamma   90.00
#
_symmetry.space_group_name_H-M   'P 1'
#
loop_
_entity.id
_entity.type
_entity.pdbx_description
1 polymer ?
#
loop_
_entity_poly.entity_id
_entity_poly.type
_entity_poly.pdbx_seq_one_letter_code
_entity_poly.pdbx_strand_id
1 'polypeptide(L)'
;MVEEDLMPEMTEPREIHVVLGGEVTRVKTYGQLVTSIINPSHVVKIQHREKYTDAEGNSMMPDFREEMTVRQMIDIAEFLQARYEVVVPDK
;
A
#
# COMPACT_ATOMS: atom_id res chain seq x y z
N MET A 1 30.24 -14.73 9.67
CA MET A 1 30.07 -13.51 8.87
C MET A 1 29.12 -13.89 7.77
N VAL A 2 27.85 -13.53 7.90
CA VAL A 2 26.82 -13.87 6.91
C VAL A 2 26.88 -12.74 5.89
N GLU A 3 27.22 -13.07 4.64
CA GLU A 3 27.13 -12.13 3.52
C GLU A 3 25.73 -11.55 3.50
N GLU A 4 25.65 -10.22 3.62
CA GLU A 4 24.47 -9.43 3.28
C GLU A 4 23.95 -9.94 1.94
N ASP A 5 22.78 -10.56 1.97
CA ASP A 5 22.01 -11.02 0.83
C ASP A 5 21.67 -9.78 -0.01
N LEU A 6 22.62 -9.36 -0.86
CA LEU A 6 22.46 -8.31 -1.85
C LEU A 6 21.29 -8.72 -2.72
N MET A 7 20.12 -8.13 -2.44
CA MET A 7 18.95 -8.26 -3.30
C MET A 7 19.42 -7.96 -4.73
N PRO A 8 19.14 -8.85 -5.71
CA PRO A 8 19.69 -8.73 -7.05
C PRO A 8 19.34 -7.36 -7.62
N GLU A 9 20.36 -6.67 -8.14
CA GLU A 9 20.22 -5.34 -8.73
C GLU A 9 19.12 -5.37 -9.81
N MET A 10 18.14 -4.48 -9.68
CA MET A 10 16.94 -4.47 -10.51
C MET A 10 17.28 -4.21 -11.99
N THR A 11 17.45 -5.28 -12.76
CA THR A 11 18.02 -5.23 -14.12
C THR A 11 16.96 -5.21 -15.24
N GLU A 12 15.68 -5.33 -14.91
CA GLU A 12 14.56 -5.31 -15.87
C GLU A 12 13.42 -4.43 -15.33
N PRO A 13 12.78 -3.57 -16.14
CA PRO A 13 11.60 -2.83 -15.72
C PRO A 13 10.47 -3.82 -15.44
N ARG A 14 10.14 -4.02 -14.15
CA ARG A 14 8.98 -4.83 -13.77
C ARG A 14 7.73 -4.13 -14.29
N GLU A 15 7.01 -4.77 -15.22
CA GLU A 15 5.62 -4.41 -15.51
C GLU A 15 4.76 -4.77 -14.29
N ILE A 16 4.77 -3.89 -13.29
CA ILE A 16 3.92 -4.00 -12.12
C ILE A 16 2.51 -3.59 -12.56
N HIS A 17 1.72 -4.55 -13.06
CA HIS A 17 0.29 -4.38 -13.29
C HIS A 17 -0.46 -4.41 -11.96
N VAL A 18 -0.27 -3.38 -11.12
CA VAL A 18 -1.10 -3.16 -9.95
C VAL A 18 -2.17 -2.16 -10.33
N VAL A 19 -3.40 -2.65 -10.47
CA VAL A 19 -4.57 -1.78 -10.60
C VAL A 19 -4.74 -1.07 -9.27
N LEU A 20 -4.44 0.24 -9.26
CA LEU A 20 -4.64 1.11 -8.12
C LEU A 20 -6.04 1.71 -8.20
N GLY A 21 -6.86 1.47 -7.18
CA GLY A 21 -8.26 1.92 -7.16
C GLY A 21 -9.21 0.90 -7.78
N GLY A 22 -10.25 1.39 -8.45
CA GLY A 22 -11.35 0.59 -9.00
C GLY A 22 -12.59 0.59 -8.12
N GLU A 23 -13.58 -0.22 -8.49
CA GLU A 23 -14.87 -0.29 -7.83
C GLU A 23 -14.74 -0.85 -6.42
N VAL A 24 -14.96 0.00 -5.42
CA VAL A 24 -15.00 -0.39 -4.03
C VAL A 24 -16.39 -0.19 -3.46
N THR A 25 -16.87 -1.19 -2.71
CA THR A 25 -18.17 -1.14 -2.02
C THR A 25 -18.18 -0.18 -0.83
N ARG A 26 -17.00 0.34 -0.43
CA ARG A 26 -16.87 1.31 0.66
C ARG A 26 -15.86 2.39 0.29
N VAL A 27 -16.31 3.64 0.34
CA VAL A 27 -15.46 4.83 0.19
C VAL A 27 -14.29 4.76 1.16
N LYS A 28 -13.07 4.91 0.63
CA LYS A 28 -11.88 5.19 1.45
C LYS A 28 -11.75 6.70 1.57
N THR A 29 -11.78 7.20 2.80
CA THR A 29 -11.55 8.64 3.02
C THR A 29 -10.07 8.96 2.90
N TYR A 30 -9.76 10.23 2.61
CA TYR A 30 -8.39 10.74 2.64
C TYR A 30 -7.66 10.34 3.93
N GLY A 31 -8.32 10.51 5.09
CA GLY A 31 -7.75 10.10 6.37
C GLY A 31 -7.43 8.60 6.46
N GLN A 32 -8.29 7.73 5.92
CA GLN A 32 -8.02 6.29 5.88
C GLN A 32 -6.82 5.94 4.99
N LEU A 33 -6.64 6.64 3.86
CA LEU A 33 -5.49 6.45 2.99
C LEU A 33 -4.20 6.89 3.69
N VAL A 34 -4.19 8.10 4.26
CA VAL A 34 -3.04 8.63 5.00
C VAL A 34 -2.66 7.74 6.18
N THR A 35 -3.62 7.29 6.98
CA THR A 35 -3.34 6.35 8.09
C THR A 35 -2.73 5.04 7.59
N SER A 36 -3.19 4.51 6.44
CA SER A 36 -2.65 3.26 5.88
C SER A 36 -1.23 3.43 5.35
N ILE A 37 -0.86 4.63 4.90
CA ILE A 37 0.51 4.95 4.45
C ILE A 37 1.45 5.13 5.65
N ILE A 38 1.00 5.85 6.69
CA ILE A 38 1.80 6.12 7.90
C ILE A 38 2.00 4.86 8.75
N ASN A 39 0.97 4.00 8.82
CA ASN A 39 1.00 2.77 9.61
C ASN A 39 0.49 1.59 8.78
N PRO A 40 1.37 0.98 7.95
CA PRO A 40 0.97 -0.08 7.02
C PRO A 40 0.43 -1.34 7.69
N SER A 41 0.86 -1.64 8.92
CA SER A 41 0.38 -2.80 9.70
C SER A 41 -1.00 -2.58 10.32
N HIS A 42 -1.53 -1.36 10.33
CA HIS A 42 -2.80 -1.03 10.99
C HIS A 42 -4.00 -1.82 10.45
N VAL A 43 -4.09 -1.99 9.11
CA VAL A 43 -5.20 -2.73 8.48
C VAL A 43 -4.72 -3.52 7.27
N VAL A 44 -4.51 -4.83 7.46
CA VAL A 44 -4.42 -5.80 6.36
C VAL A 44 -5.61 -6.75 6.46
N LYS A 45 -6.44 -6.78 5.41
CA LYS A 45 -7.63 -7.66 5.35
C LYS A 45 -7.18 -9.11 5.49
N ILE A 46 -7.93 -9.91 6.27
CA ILE A 46 -7.63 -11.32 6.55
C ILE A 46 -7.33 -12.11 5.28
N GLN A 47 -8.19 -11.97 4.26
CA GLN A 47 -8.04 -12.62 2.95
C GLN A 47 -6.75 -12.27 2.17
N HIS A 48 -5.98 -11.27 2.63
CA HIS A 48 -4.75 -10.82 2.00
C HIS A 48 -3.54 -10.90 2.94
N ARG A 49 -3.70 -11.35 4.19
CA ARG A 49 -2.61 -11.39 5.17
C ARG A 49 -1.48 -12.30 4.70
N GLU A 50 -1.80 -13.52 4.31
CA GLU A 50 -0.80 -14.50 3.84
C GLU A 50 0.10 -13.97 2.70
N LYS A 51 -0.40 -13.02 1.90
CA LYS A 51 0.33 -12.45 0.77
C LYS A 51 1.14 -11.19 1.12
N TYR A 52 0.67 -10.39 2.08
CA TYR A 52 1.22 -9.05 2.34
C TYR A 52 1.72 -8.85 3.77
N THR A 53 1.75 -9.89 4.60
CA THR A 53 2.33 -9.84 5.94
C THR A 53 3.48 -10.80 6.10
N ASP A 54 4.46 -10.43 6.93
CA ASP A 54 5.55 -11.30 7.36
C ASP A 54 5.07 -12.42 8.32
N ALA A 55 6.00 -13.22 8.80
CA ALA A 55 5.73 -14.32 9.73
C ALA A 55 5.17 -13.85 11.09
N GLU A 56 5.37 -12.59 11.44
CA GLU A 56 4.89 -11.96 12.67
C GLU A 56 3.53 -11.27 12.47
N GLY A 57 3.04 -11.21 11.23
CA GLY A 57 1.77 -10.60 10.85
C GLY A 57 1.86 -9.10 10.57
N ASN A 58 3.06 -8.53 10.47
CA ASN A 58 3.26 -7.13 10.10
C ASN A 58 3.24 -6.97 8.59
N SER A 59 2.81 -5.80 8.11
CA SER A 59 2.83 -5.50 6.67
C SER A 59 4.24 -5.57 6.11
N MET A 60 4.40 -6.21 4.95
CA MET A 60 5.65 -6.20 4.18
C MET A 60 5.94 -4.84 3.52
N MET A 61 4.98 -3.90 3.57
CA MET A 61 5.20 -2.54 3.08
C MET A 61 6.25 -1.84 3.95
N PRO A 62 7.32 -1.26 3.35
CA PRO A 62 8.32 -0.51 4.11
C PRO A 62 7.70 0.68 4.85
N ASP A 63 8.29 1.00 5.99
CA ASP A 63 7.91 2.18 6.76
C ASP A 63 8.61 3.43 6.20
N PHE A 64 7.82 4.35 5.65
CA PHE A 64 8.31 5.57 5.02
C PHE A 64 8.23 6.81 5.91
N ARG A 65 7.88 6.68 7.21
CA ARG A 65 7.66 7.85 8.09
C ARG A 65 8.87 8.79 8.21
N GLU A 66 10.08 8.24 8.17
CA GLU A 66 11.32 9.02 8.33
C GLU A 66 11.92 9.47 7.00
N GLU A 67 11.61 8.77 5.90
CA GLU A 67 12.20 9.02 4.58
C GLU A 67 11.32 9.85 3.65
N MET A 68 10.00 9.84 3.86
CA MET A 68 9.04 10.54 3.01
C MET A 68 8.56 11.85 3.63
N THR A 69 8.61 12.92 2.85
CA THR A 69 8.08 14.22 3.28
C THR A 69 6.55 14.22 3.32
N VAL A 70 5.98 15.10 4.14
CA VAL A 70 4.52 15.31 4.20
C VAL A 70 3.93 15.64 2.83
N ARG A 71 4.65 16.41 1.99
CA ARG A 71 4.21 16.76 0.63
C ARG A 71 4.07 15.51 -0.25
N GLN A 72 5.09 14.67 -0.31
CA GLN A 72 5.04 13.42 -1.09
C GLN A 72 3.92 12.49 -0.60
N MET A 73 3.67 12.45 0.71
CA MET A 73 2.57 11.67 1.27
C MET A 73 1.19 12.20 0.83
N ILE A 74 1.01 13.53 0.82
CA ILE A 74 -0.21 14.18 0.31
C ILE A 74 -0.39 13.86 -1.17
N ASP A 75 0.66 13.98 -1.98
CA ASP A 75 0.61 13.72 -3.42
C ASP A 75 0.18 12.27 -3.71
N ILE A 76 0.70 11.29 -2.94
CA ILE A 76 0.29 9.88 -3.05
C ILE A 76 -1.18 9.71 -2.65
N ALA A 77 -1.59 10.30 -1.53
CA ALA A 77 -2.97 10.18 -1.06
C ALA A 77 -3.97 10.79 -2.05
N GLU A 78 -3.66 11.94 -2.64
CA GLU A 78 -4.46 12.59 -3.68
C GLU A 78 -4.50 11.74 -4.96
N PHE A 79 -3.34 11.24 -5.41
CA PHE A 79 -3.25 10.36 -6.58
C PHE A 79 -4.12 9.11 -6.42
N LEU A 80 -4.10 8.48 -5.25
CA LEU A 80 -4.90 7.30 -4.94
C LEU A 80 -6.38 7.66 -4.88
N GLN A 81 -6.74 8.73 -4.16
CA GLN A 81 -8.13 9.16 -4.00
C GLN A 81 -8.80 9.43 -5.34
N ALA A 82 -8.09 10.05 -6.29
CA ALA A 82 -8.60 10.33 -7.64
C ALA A 82 -8.96 9.07 -8.46
N ARG A 83 -8.53 7.87 -8.04
CA ARG A 83 -8.71 6.59 -8.75
C ARG A 83 -9.73 5.66 -8.10
N TYR A 84 -10.28 6.03 -6.95
CA TYR A 84 -11.34 5.24 -6.32
C TYR A 84 -12.70 5.65 -6.87
N GLU A 85 -13.37 4.69 -7.47
CA GLU A 85 -14.76 4.83 -7.89
C GLU A 85 -15.66 4.11 -6.88
N VAL A 86 -16.68 4.83 -6.39
CA VAL A 86 -17.60 4.30 -5.38
C VAL A 86 -18.77 3.69 -6.11
N VAL A 87 -18.91 2.37 -6.01
CA VAL A 87 -20.07 1.65 -6.55
C VAL A 87 -20.97 1.21 -5.41
N VAL A 88 -22.23 1.60 -5.50
CA VAL A 88 -23.27 1.16 -4.56
C VAL A 88 -23.64 -0.27 -4.96
N PRO A 89 -23.53 -1.28 -4.07
CA PRO A 89 -23.92 -2.64 -4.41
C PRO A 89 -25.41 -2.70 -4.73
N ASP A 90 -25.78 -3.43 -5.79
CA ASP A 90 -27.18 -3.75 -6.06
C ASP A 90 -27.74 -4.62 -4.91
N LYS A 91 -28.97 -4.29 -4.50
CA LYS A 91 -29.65 -4.90 -3.34
C LYS A 91 -30.09 -6.34 -3.58
#